data_AF-A0A645HAA5-F1
#
_entry.id   AF-A0A645HAA5-F1
#
_cell.length_a   1.000
_cell.length_b   1.000
_cell.length_c   1.000
_cell.angle_alpha   90.00
_cell.angle_beta   90.00
_cell.angle_gamma   90.00
#
_symmetry.space_group_name_H-M   'P 1'
#
loop_
_entity.id
_entity.type
_entity.pdbx_description
1 polymer ?
#
loop_
_entity_poly.entity_id
_entity_poly.type
_entity_poly.pdbx_seq_one_letter_code
_entity_poly.pdbx_strand_id
1 'polypeptide(L)'
;MGLTCKIMAGDTWENGTIIDNAGADAEGVCLSTFFDDAAPGTEEAKSFVKGFKQYLVDNKQPETIPAVSALGYDAYLALYKAIQAADSTDPVAIRDALKTLSYDGVTGTISFNENGDANKDTAFIKEIKDGQFKFIKTVTVG
;
A
#
# COMPACT_ATOMS: atom_id res chain seq x y z
N MET A 1 -1.14 -29.70 12.42
CA MET A 1 -2.09 -29.44 13.53
C MET A 1 -3.56 -29.71 13.17
N GLY A 2 -3.89 -30.18 11.95
CA GLY A 2 -5.27 -30.54 11.59
C GLY A 2 -6.25 -29.36 11.56
N LEU A 3 -5.73 -28.11 11.54
CA LEU A 3 -6.55 -26.91 11.45
C LEU A 3 -7.05 -26.75 10.02
N THR A 4 -8.37 -26.60 9.87
CA THR A 4 -9.04 -26.42 8.58
C THR A 4 -9.74 -25.08 8.46
N CYS A 5 -9.53 -24.17 9.43
CA CYS A 5 -10.10 -22.83 9.40
C CYS A 5 -9.33 -21.94 8.41
N LYS A 6 -10.03 -20.94 7.88
CA LYS A 6 -9.40 -19.90 7.08
C LYS A 6 -8.58 -18.98 7.98
N ILE A 7 -7.33 -18.75 7.62
CA ILE A 7 -6.46 -17.78 8.29
C ILE A 7 -6.75 -16.40 7.70
N MET A 8 -7.00 -15.43 8.58
CA MET A 8 -7.16 -14.03 8.22
C MET A 8 -6.02 -13.22 8.83
N ALA A 9 -5.46 -12.31 8.05
CA ALA A 9 -4.31 -11.49 8.42
C ALA A 9 -4.52 -10.01 8.09
N GLY A 10 -3.63 -9.17 8.63
CA GLY A 10 -3.54 -7.76 8.30
C GLY A 10 -2.76 -7.49 7.01
N ASP A 11 -2.66 -6.21 6.69
CA ASP A 11 -2.00 -5.64 5.51
C ASP A 11 -0.52 -5.98 5.39
N THR A 12 0.18 -6.04 6.53
CA THR A 12 1.62 -6.38 6.57
C THR A 12 1.96 -7.76 6.01
N TRP A 13 0.97 -8.64 5.83
CA TRP A 13 1.15 -9.96 5.21
C TRP A 13 1.15 -9.94 3.69
N GLU A 14 0.83 -8.82 3.04
CA GLU A 14 0.98 -8.71 1.58
C GLU A 14 2.46 -8.49 1.23
N ASN A 15 3.22 -9.57 1.37
CA ASN A 15 4.65 -9.66 1.13
C ASN A 15 4.96 -11.07 0.62
N GLY A 16 5.75 -11.19 -0.45
CA GLY A 16 6.10 -12.48 -1.06
C GLY A 16 6.70 -13.49 -0.08
N THR A 17 7.42 -13.00 0.94
CA THR A 17 8.03 -13.86 1.97
C THR A 17 7.02 -14.66 2.80
N ILE A 18 5.75 -14.22 2.90
CA ILE A 18 4.69 -15.01 3.54
C ILE A 18 4.43 -16.28 2.74
N ILE A 19 4.32 -16.16 1.42
CA ILE A 19 4.11 -17.30 0.51
C ILE A 19 5.36 -18.19 0.49
N ASP A 20 6.56 -17.59 0.42
CA ASP A 20 7.81 -18.35 0.37
C ASP A 20 8.02 -19.21 1.62
N ASN A 21 7.70 -18.67 2.80
CA ASN A 21 7.91 -19.38 4.07
C ASN A 21 6.82 -20.40 4.38
N ALA A 22 5.55 -20.09 4.09
CA ALA A 22 4.44 -21.00 4.37
C ALA A 22 4.21 -22.04 3.26
N GLY A 23 4.71 -21.79 2.05
CA GLY A 23 4.56 -22.69 0.91
C GLY A 23 3.09 -23.01 0.63
N ALA A 24 2.76 -24.30 0.48
CA ALA A 24 1.40 -24.75 0.22
C ALA A 24 0.40 -24.40 1.35
N ASP A 25 0.88 -24.20 2.58
CA ASP A 25 0.03 -23.84 3.72
C ASP A 25 -0.43 -22.37 3.68
N ALA A 26 0.13 -21.55 2.76
CA ALA A 26 -0.33 -20.19 2.52
C ALA A 26 -1.66 -20.12 1.76
N GLU A 27 -2.03 -21.18 1.04
CA GLU A 27 -3.21 -21.21 0.18
C GLU A 27 -4.49 -20.92 0.98
N GLY A 28 -5.30 -19.97 0.49
CA GLY A 28 -6.55 -19.58 1.13
C GLY A 28 -6.41 -18.60 2.31
N VAL A 29 -5.19 -18.20 2.69
CA VAL A 29 -4.99 -17.08 3.61
C VAL A 29 -5.60 -15.82 3.01
N CYS A 30 -6.45 -15.15 3.77
CA CYS A 30 -7.04 -13.87 3.37
C CYS A 30 -6.43 -12.71 4.16
N LEU A 31 -6.28 -11.55 3.52
CA LEU A 31 -5.83 -10.33 4.17
C LEU A 31 -6.57 -9.10 3.68
N SER A 32 -6.61 -8.07 4.51
CA SER A 32 -6.99 -6.71 4.11
C SER A 32 -5.75 -5.89 3.82
N THR A 33 -5.74 -5.11 2.75
CA THR A 33 -4.65 -4.23 2.31
C THR A 33 -5.21 -2.92 1.75
N PHE A 34 -4.35 -2.03 1.28
CA PHE A 34 -4.67 -0.65 0.86
C PHE A 34 -4.33 -0.37 -0.62
N PHE A 35 -3.80 -1.37 -1.35
CA PHE A 35 -3.31 -1.19 -2.70
C PHE A 35 -3.44 -2.47 -3.55
N ASP A 36 -3.72 -2.32 -4.84
CA ASP A 36 -3.66 -3.40 -5.82
C ASP A 36 -2.84 -3.00 -7.06
N ASP A 37 -1.67 -3.61 -7.22
CA ASP A 37 -0.74 -3.29 -8.30
C ASP A 37 -1.23 -3.76 -9.67
N ALA A 38 -2.19 -4.69 -9.70
CA ALA A 38 -2.88 -5.13 -10.91
C ALA A 38 -3.91 -4.10 -11.41
N ALA A 39 -4.38 -3.19 -10.56
CA ALA A 39 -5.42 -2.21 -10.87
C ALA A 39 -5.06 -0.81 -10.32
N PRO A 40 -3.96 -0.18 -10.80
CA PRO A 40 -3.53 1.13 -10.31
C PRO A 40 -4.57 2.22 -10.60
N GLY A 41 -5.06 2.88 -9.54
CA GLY A 41 -6.15 3.86 -9.61
C GLY A 41 -5.76 5.28 -10.00
N THR A 42 -4.47 5.62 -9.97
CA THR A 42 -3.95 6.97 -10.28
C THR A 42 -2.76 6.89 -11.25
N GLU A 43 -2.40 8.00 -11.89
CA GLU A 43 -1.18 8.07 -12.71
C GLU A 43 0.09 7.88 -11.89
N GLU A 44 0.09 8.32 -10.63
CA GLU A 44 1.19 8.08 -9.69
C GLU A 44 1.32 6.58 -9.37
N ALA A 45 0.19 5.88 -9.17
CA ALA A 45 0.18 4.43 -8.96
C ALA A 45 0.73 3.67 -10.16
N LYS A 46 0.35 4.06 -11.39
CA LYS A 46 0.90 3.46 -12.62
C LYS A 46 2.41 3.65 -12.72
N SER A 47 2.89 4.86 -12.42
CA SER A 47 4.31 5.20 -12.43
C SER A 47 5.09 4.41 -11.37
N PHE A 48 4.54 4.34 -10.16
CA PHE A 48 5.07 3.55 -9.05
C PHE A 48 5.17 2.07 -9.40
N VAL A 49 4.09 1.43 -9.87
CA VAL A 49 4.10 -0.01 -10.22
C VAL A 49 5.17 -0.31 -11.26
N LYS A 50 5.24 0.50 -12.33
CA LYS A 50 6.24 0.33 -13.38
C LYS A 50 7.66 0.46 -12.83
N GLY A 51 7.95 1.53 -12.08
CA GLY A 51 9.28 1.79 -11.54
C GLY A 51 9.71 0.79 -10.48
N PHE A 52 8.80 0.41 -9.60
CA PHE A 52 9.08 -0.51 -8.50
C PHE A 52 9.27 -1.94 -9.01
N LYS A 53 8.49 -2.42 -9.98
CA LYS A 53 8.74 -3.72 -10.63
C LYS A 53 10.10 -3.77 -11.32
N GLN A 54 10.49 -2.69 -12.01
CA GLN A 54 11.84 -2.60 -12.59
C GLN A 54 12.92 -2.68 -11.50
N TYR A 55 12.76 -1.94 -10.40
CA TYR A 55 13.68 -2.01 -9.26
C TYR A 55 13.79 -3.43 -8.69
N LEU A 56 12.68 -4.15 -8.52
CA LEU A 56 12.68 -5.53 -8.02
C LEU A 56 13.47 -6.46 -8.96
N VAL A 57 13.23 -6.38 -10.27
CA VAL A 57 13.94 -7.16 -11.29
C VAL A 57 15.44 -6.87 -11.27
N ASP A 58 15.83 -5.59 -11.27
CA ASP A 58 17.23 -5.16 -11.26
C ASP A 58 17.98 -5.65 -10.01
N ASN A 59 17.26 -5.79 -8.89
CA ASN A 59 17.79 -6.27 -7.62
C ASN A 59 17.57 -7.78 -7.39
N LYS A 60 17.12 -8.53 -8.41
CA LYS A 60 16.90 -9.99 -8.36
C LYS A 60 15.93 -10.40 -7.23
N GLN A 61 14.90 -9.59 -7.00
CA GLN A 61 13.84 -9.86 -6.06
C GLN A 61 12.60 -10.39 -6.79
N PRO A 62 11.70 -11.12 -6.09
CA PRO A 62 10.38 -11.45 -6.65
C PRO A 62 9.64 -10.18 -7.08
N GLU A 63 8.89 -10.22 -8.19
CA GLU A 63 8.15 -9.06 -8.72
C GLU A 63 6.92 -8.68 -7.88
N THR A 64 6.60 -9.46 -6.83
CA THR A 64 5.57 -9.12 -5.86
C THR A 64 5.97 -7.86 -5.10
N ILE A 65 5.25 -6.77 -5.33
CA ILE A 65 5.44 -5.53 -4.58
C ILE A 65 4.92 -5.75 -3.15
N PRO A 66 5.76 -5.61 -2.10
CA PRO A 66 5.25 -5.56 -0.74
C PRO A 66 4.34 -4.35 -0.61
N ALA A 67 3.10 -4.55 -0.14
CA ALA A 67 2.11 -3.46 -0.15
C ALA A 67 2.63 -2.20 0.57
N VAL A 68 3.32 -2.39 1.71
CA VAL A 68 3.88 -1.29 2.52
C VAL A 68 4.86 -0.39 1.74
N SER A 69 5.43 -0.85 0.63
CA SER A 69 6.26 -0.02 -0.25
C SER A 69 5.45 1.11 -0.91
N ALA A 70 4.17 0.89 -1.23
CA ALA A 70 3.28 1.93 -1.74
C ALA A 70 3.00 3.00 -0.69
N LEU A 71 2.76 2.61 0.57
CA LEU A 71 2.59 3.56 1.69
C LEU A 71 3.87 4.35 1.96
N GLY A 72 5.03 3.70 1.92
CA GLY A 72 6.31 4.38 2.09
C GLY A 72 6.56 5.44 1.01
N TYR A 73 6.20 5.12 -0.24
CA TYR A 73 6.25 6.07 -1.35
C TYR A 73 5.32 7.27 -1.13
N ASP A 74 4.06 7.01 -0.76
CA ASP A 74 3.08 8.07 -0.49
C ASP A 74 3.48 8.96 0.69
N ALA A 75 4.06 8.39 1.75
CA ALA A 75 4.57 9.14 2.88
C ALA A 75 5.72 10.08 2.49
N TYR A 76 6.65 9.61 1.66
CA TYR A 76 7.72 10.46 1.12
C TYR A 76 7.15 11.58 0.25
N LEU A 77 6.20 11.26 -0.63
CA LEU A 77 5.56 12.23 -1.52
C LEU A 77 4.76 13.29 -0.73
N ALA A 78 4.11 12.89 0.38
CA ALA A 78 3.38 13.80 1.26
C ALA A 78 4.33 14.83 1.87
N LEU A 79 5.45 14.37 2.43
CA LEU A 79 6.46 15.23 3.02
C LEU A 79 7.08 16.15 1.97
N TYR A 80 7.45 15.62 0.81
CA TYR A 80 8.02 16.39 -0.29
C TYR A 80 7.08 17.51 -0.75
N LYS A 81 5.81 17.20 -0.99
CA LYS A 81 4.81 18.18 -1.40
C LYS A 81 4.51 19.20 -0.31
N ALA A 82 4.50 18.80 0.96
CA ALA A 82 4.33 19.73 2.08
C ALA A 82 5.50 20.70 2.21
N ILE A 83 6.74 20.25 2.02
CA ILE A 83 7.93 21.12 1.96
C ILE A 83 7.80 22.14 0.82
N GLN A 84 7.36 21.70 -0.37
CA GLN A 84 7.12 22.60 -1.50
C GLN A 84 6.01 23.63 -1.20
N ALA A 85 4.91 23.19 -0.59
CA ALA A 85 3.79 24.07 -0.26
C ALA A 85 4.12 25.07 0.85
N ALA A 86 4.94 24.66 1.82
CA ALA A 86 5.41 25.52 2.90
C ALA A 86 6.48 26.55 2.46
N ASP A 87 7.12 26.32 1.31
CA ASP A 87 8.30 27.05 0.83
C ASP A 87 9.35 27.23 1.93
N SER A 88 9.55 26.16 2.71
CA SER A 88 10.32 26.21 3.95
C SER A 88 10.80 24.83 4.37
N THR A 89 11.88 24.82 5.14
CA THR A 89 12.39 23.62 5.83
C THR A 89 12.04 23.62 7.33
N ASP A 90 11.28 24.62 7.79
CA ASP A 90 10.81 24.70 9.16
C ASP A 90 9.77 23.59 9.44
N PRO A 91 9.97 22.76 10.49
CA PRO A 91 9.09 21.62 10.76
C PRO A 91 7.67 22.02 11.15
N VAL A 92 7.47 23.21 11.73
CA VAL A 92 6.13 23.71 12.09
C VAL A 92 5.38 24.12 10.83
N ALA A 93 6.05 24.85 9.92
CA ALA A 93 5.49 25.22 8.62
C ALA A 93 5.13 23.99 7.77
N ILE A 94 5.99 22.97 7.72
CA ILE A 94 5.74 21.71 6.99
C ILE A 94 4.54 20.96 7.59
N ARG A 95 4.48 20.84 8.92
CA ARG A 95 3.35 20.21 9.62
C ARG A 95 2.04 20.91 9.30
N ASP A 96 2.04 22.25 9.26
CA ASP A 96 0.83 23.01 8.97
C ASP A 96 0.43 22.92 7.50
N ALA A 97 1.39 22.81 6.57
CA ALA A 97 1.12 22.53 5.17
C ALA A 97 0.53 21.12 4.94
N LEU A 98 0.96 20.11 5.69
CA LEU A 98 0.39 18.76 5.61
C LEU A 98 -1.13 18.74 5.87
N LYS A 99 -1.63 19.61 6.76
CA LYS A 99 -3.06 19.66 7.13
C LYS A 99 -3.99 20.05 5.98
N THR A 100 -3.48 20.78 5.00
CA THR A 100 -4.26 21.28 3.85
C THR A 100 -3.89 20.57 2.54
N LEU A 101 -2.94 19.65 2.59
CA LEU A 101 -2.42 18.94 1.43
C LEU A 101 -3.48 17.97 0.87
N SER A 102 -3.69 18.00 -0.45
CA SER A 102 -4.52 17.04 -1.17
C SER A 102 -3.92 16.76 -2.54
N TYR A 103 -3.65 15.49 -2.85
CA TYR A 103 -3.11 15.07 -4.15
C TYR A 103 -3.34 13.57 -4.41
N ASP A 104 -3.25 13.16 -5.66
CA ASP A 104 -3.31 11.75 -6.03
C ASP A 104 -1.96 11.05 -5.81
N GLY A 105 -1.94 10.11 -4.86
CA GLY A 105 -0.80 9.23 -4.59
C GLY A 105 -1.00 7.82 -5.16
N VAL A 106 -0.12 6.90 -4.78
CA VAL A 106 -0.14 5.49 -5.19
C VAL A 106 -1.35 4.77 -4.61
N THR A 107 -1.68 5.03 -3.34
CA THR A 107 -2.81 4.41 -2.63
C THR A 107 -4.12 5.19 -2.81
N GLY A 108 -4.23 5.96 -3.89
CA GLY A 108 -5.35 6.90 -4.14
C GLY A 108 -5.07 8.30 -3.59
N THR A 109 -6.10 9.13 -3.48
CA THR A 109 -5.96 10.50 -2.98
C THR A 109 -5.45 10.51 -1.53
N ILE A 110 -4.48 11.38 -1.26
CA ILE A 110 -3.86 11.60 0.04
C ILE A 110 -4.32 12.96 0.55
N SER A 111 -4.96 12.95 1.71
CA SER A 111 -5.28 14.12 2.52
C SER A 111 -5.38 13.69 3.98
N PHE A 112 -5.35 14.63 4.92
CA PHE A 112 -5.32 14.33 6.36
C PHE A 112 -6.48 14.99 7.11
N ASN A 113 -7.00 14.31 8.12
CA ASN A 113 -7.98 14.89 9.04
C ASN A 113 -7.30 15.72 10.15
N GLU A 114 -8.10 16.28 11.06
CA GLU A 114 -7.60 17.14 12.16
C GLU A 114 -6.66 16.41 13.14
N ASN A 115 -6.73 15.07 13.21
CA ASN A 115 -5.85 14.24 14.04
C ASN A 115 -4.53 13.89 13.31
N GLY A 116 -4.43 14.18 12.01
CA GLY A 116 -3.31 13.77 11.17
C GLY A 116 -3.46 12.37 10.58
N ASP A 117 -4.63 11.73 10.70
CA ASP A 117 -4.88 10.46 10.01
C ASP A 117 -5.15 10.74 8.53
N ALA A 118 -4.67 9.86 7.65
CA ALA A 118 -5.02 9.92 6.25
C ALA A 118 -6.52 9.64 6.07
N ASN A 119 -7.20 10.48 5.29
CA ASN A 119 -8.60 10.25 4.92
C ASN A 119 -8.68 9.07 3.94
N LYS A 120 -8.84 7.88 4.50
CA LYS A 120 -9.02 6.62 3.76
C LYS A 120 -10.25 5.91 4.32
N ASP A 121 -11.15 5.53 3.43
CA ASP A 121 -12.39 4.84 3.76
C ASP A 121 -12.42 3.42 3.18
N THR A 122 -11.36 3.00 2.49
CA THR A 122 -11.38 1.83 1.62
C THR A 122 -10.26 0.85 1.95
N ALA A 123 -10.58 -0.45 1.93
CA ALA A 123 -9.65 -1.57 2.02
C ALA A 123 -9.87 -2.57 0.89
N PHE A 124 -8.80 -3.15 0.38
CA PHE A 124 -8.80 -4.25 -0.58
C PHE A 124 -8.69 -5.56 0.18
N ILE A 125 -9.50 -6.55 -0.15
CA ILE A 125 -9.39 -7.90 0.40
C ILE A 125 -8.73 -8.79 -0.65
N LYS A 126 -7.65 -9.47 -0.25
CA LYS A 126 -6.93 -10.42 -1.11
C LYS A 126 -6.87 -11.80 -0.47
N GLU A 127 -6.73 -12.81 -1.31
CA GLU A 127 -6.49 -14.20 -0.90
C GLU A 127 -5.26 -14.73 -1.63
N ILE A 128 -4.45 -15.53 -0.94
CA ILE A 128 -3.38 -16.28 -1.57
C ILE A 128 -4.00 -17.43 -2.35
N LYS A 129 -3.85 -17.41 -3.66
CA LYS A 129 -4.30 -18.46 -4.56
C LYS A 129 -3.27 -18.72 -5.65
N ASP A 130 -2.95 -19.99 -5.88
CA ASP A 130 -1.95 -20.43 -6.85
C ASP A 130 -0.58 -19.75 -6.60
N GLY A 131 -0.22 -19.60 -5.32
CA GLY A 131 1.04 -18.98 -4.89
C GLY A 131 1.13 -17.47 -5.15
N GLN A 132 0.00 -16.77 -5.31
CA GLN A 132 -0.05 -15.32 -5.54
C GLN A 132 -1.18 -14.66 -4.76
N PHE A 133 -0.99 -13.41 -4.33
CA PHE A 133 -2.10 -12.61 -3.80
C PHE A 133 -3.07 -12.27 -4.95
N LYS A 134 -4.34 -12.63 -4.78
CA LYS A 134 -5.42 -12.36 -5.73
C LYS A 134 -6.46 -11.47 -5.09
N PHE A 135 -6.84 -10.40 -5.80
CA PHE A 135 -7.93 -9.54 -5.39
C PHE A 135 -9.26 -10.29 -5.30
N ILE A 136 -9.99 -10.08 -4.20
CA ILE A 136 -11.35 -10.58 -4.00
C ILE A 136 -12.36 -9.45 -4.16
N LYS A 137 -12.22 -8.40 -3.35
CA LYS A 137 -13.18 -7.29 -3.31
C LYS A 137 -12.59 -6.06 -2.64
N THR A 138 -13.25 -4.93 -2.88
CA THR A 138 -13.05 -3.69 -2.15
C THR A 138 -14.12 -3.55 -1.08
N VAL A 139 -13.75 -3.09 0.10
CA VAL A 139 -14.65 -2.77 1.22
C VAL A 139 -14.48 -1.30 1.55
N THR A 140 -15.58 -0.58 1.68
CA THR A 140 -15.60 0.83 2.07
C THR A 140 -16.36 1.00 3.38
N VAL A 141 -15.86 1.83 4.28
CA VAL A 141 -16.54 2.25 5.51
C VAL A 141 -17.14 3.63 5.31
N GLY A 142 -18.39 3.81 5.73
CA GLY A 142 -19.13 5.08 5.67
C GLY A 142 -19.78 5.41 7.00
#